data_AF-A0A6P0XAL3-F1
#
_entry.id   AF-A0A6P0XAL3-F1
#
_cell.length_a   1.000
_cell.length_b   1.000
_cell.length_c   1.000
_cell.angle_alpha   90.00
_cell.angle_beta   90.00
_cell.angle_gamma   90.00
#
_symmetry.space_group_name_H-M   'P 1'
#
loop_
_entity.id
_entity.type
_entity.pdbx_description
1 polymer ?
#
loop_
_entity_poly.entity_id
_entity_poly.type
_entity_poly.pdbx_seq_one_letter_code
_entity_poly.pdbx_strand_id
1 'polypeptide(L)'
;MATGIPKSYTRSTLQKMQESRAKLKLQQGLLSDNNPDELPNFEVWKYSSSERLDEPYGNHPKYLSGTAQFVAVQASAIKALHDELSLRLGYAVTFEEWFEEWQLGFKNLINRSGSDASLKTNYPRQDTSDREGWRTDPESRPQYLVWRLPKANRKFRVIEYFPLGKSEPTNSIVCSGSDVQIINQIINYEWGSREAEENENFFPTNISNRHGYPIIRLHFKENPSVARIAGRNPVVGWMTFRVMQEPKELTVSDLRRWQDKIEEHFKPSGNPISWKKGKKYYTYADWKNGYQFQILSDQESEARSLIEKALSIKGDVFKREHLYNSGAVHPDETYPDSKEYTEILGQVTPEPLMRPRVTVKFKWADLFLSTYNKKYTLVTTPGCRKLWPGLAGDNDGNVV
;
A
#
# COMPACT_ATOMS: atom_id res chain seq x y z
N MET A 1 61.83 -4.52 -19.69
CA MET A 1 62.10 -3.07 -19.77
C MET A 1 62.04 -2.67 -21.24
N ALA A 2 61.00 -1.95 -21.66
CA ALA A 2 60.88 -1.46 -23.03
C ALA A 2 61.34 0.01 -23.08
N THR A 3 62.51 0.24 -23.66
CA THR A 3 63.09 1.56 -23.87
C THR A 3 62.50 2.18 -25.13
N GLY A 4 61.53 3.10 -24.96
CA GLY A 4 60.96 3.88 -26.06
C GLY A 4 61.83 5.10 -26.37
N ILE A 5 62.43 5.12 -27.56
CA ILE A 5 63.12 6.31 -28.10
C ILE A 5 62.04 7.36 -28.47
N PRO A 6 62.16 8.62 -28.01
CA PRO A 6 61.20 9.67 -28.37
C PRO A 6 61.31 10.00 -29.87
N LYS A 7 60.26 9.73 -30.64
CA LYS A 7 60.15 10.18 -32.03
C LYS A 7 59.89 11.68 -32.04
N SER A 8 60.84 12.46 -32.57
CA SER A 8 60.64 13.88 -32.88
C SER A 8 59.50 14.03 -33.89
N TYR A 9 58.56 14.94 -33.64
CA TYR A 9 57.44 15.21 -34.54
C TYR A 9 57.93 15.59 -35.93
N THR A 10 57.42 14.92 -36.96
CA THR A 10 57.71 15.30 -38.35
C THR A 10 57.02 16.62 -38.67
N ARG A 11 57.57 17.36 -39.64
CA ARG A 11 57.06 18.67 -40.06
C ARG A 11 55.57 18.62 -40.46
N SER A 12 55.11 17.50 -41.02
CA SER A 12 53.70 17.31 -41.37
C SER A 12 52.79 17.15 -40.14
N THR A 13 53.28 16.56 -39.04
CA THR A 13 52.52 16.48 -37.79
C THR A 13 52.37 17.84 -37.14
N LEU A 14 53.43 18.66 -37.16
CA LEU A 14 53.38 20.03 -36.67
C LEU A 14 52.42 20.90 -37.49
N GLN A 15 52.41 20.73 -38.82
CA GLN A 15 51.48 21.46 -39.70
C GLN A 15 50.02 21.08 -39.44
N LYS A 16 49.71 19.78 -39.29
CA LYS A 16 48.37 19.31 -38.92
C LYS A 16 47.92 19.83 -37.54
N MET A 17 48.84 19.92 -36.58
CA MET A 17 48.56 20.51 -35.27
C MET A 17 48.28 22.02 -35.37
N GLN A 18 49.00 22.74 -36.23
CA GLN A 18 48.76 24.17 -36.47
C GLN A 18 47.41 24.41 -37.16
N GLU A 19 47.07 23.60 -38.17
CA GLU A 19 45.77 23.66 -38.85
C GLU A 19 44.61 23.32 -37.91
N SER A 20 44.78 22.33 -37.04
CA SER A 20 43.81 21.99 -35.99
C SER A 20 43.63 23.14 -35.00
N ARG A 21 44.74 23.77 -34.56
CA ARG A 21 44.69 24.96 -33.68
C ARG A 21 44.04 26.16 -34.36
N ALA A 22 44.26 26.36 -35.65
CA ALA A 22 43.63 27.44 -36.41
C ALA A 22 42.11 27.22 -36.54
N LYS A 23 41.67 25.98 -36.80
CA LYS A 23 40.23 25.63 -36.82
C LYS A 23 39.57 25.81 -35.45
N LEU A 24 40.27 25.47 -34.37
CA LEU A 24 39.80 25.69 -32.99
C LEU A 24 39.67 27.18 -32.66
N LYS A 25 40.65 28.00 -33.07
CA LYS A 25 40.57 29.47 -32.91
C LYS A 25 39.44 30.09 -33.73
N LEU A 26 39.13 29.56 -34.91
CA LEU A 26 38.05 30.07 -35.76
C LEU A 26 36.67 29.69 -35.21
N GLN A 27 36.54 28.51 -34.58
CA GLN A 27 35.33 28.13 -33.83
C GLN A 27 35.15 28.95 -32.54
N GLN A 28 36.25 29.30 -31.86
CA GLN A 28 36.22 30.14 -30.66
C GLN A 28 35.95 31.63 -30.99
N GLY A 29 36.42 32.12 -32.13
CA GLY A 29 36.15 33.48 -32.61
C GLY A 29 34.70 33.72 -33.07
N LEU A 30 33.95 32.66 -33.42
CA LEU A 30 32.51 32.74 -33.70
C LEU A 30 31.65 32.74 -32.43
N LEU A 31 32.26 32.59 -31.25
CA LEU A 31 31.59 32.53 -29.94
C LEU A 31 31.99 33.69 -29.01
N SER A 32 32.64 34.74 -29.52
CA SER A 32 33.31 35.74 -28.68
C SER A 32 33.22 37.15 -29.26
N ASP A 33 32.02 37.73 -29.22
CA ASP A 33 31.87 39.20 -29.07
C ASP A 33 31.37 39.58 -27.67
N ASN A 34 31.21 38.61 -26.77
CA ASN A 34 30.83 38.87 -25.39
C ASN A 34 32.06 38.72 -24.49
N ASN A 35 32.25 39.75 -23.68
CA ASN A 35 33.31 39.96 -22.72
C ASN A 35 33.69 38.66 -21.98
N PRO A 36 34.97 38.26 -21.86
CA PRO A 36 35.37 37.07 -21.09
C PRO A 36 35.05 37.16 -19.58
N ASP A 37 34.65 38.34 -19.08
CA ASP A 37 34.08 38.54 -17.75
C ASP A 37 32.54 38.34 -17.69
N GLU A 38 31.86 38.25 -18.83
CA GLU A 38 30.49 37.76 -18.92
C GLU A 38 30.51 36.23 -18.86
N LEU A 39 30.49 35.72 -17.64
CA LEU A 39 30.27 34.30 -17.33
C LEU A 39 29.11 33.75 -18.19
N PRO A 40 29.20 32.50 -18.68
CA PRO A 40 28.20 31.92 -19.58
C PRO A 40 26.79 32.02 -18.98
N ASN A 41 25.98 32.97 -19.46
CA ASN A 41 24.59 33.30 -19.09
C ASN A 41 24.15 32.66 -17.77
N PHE A 42 24.82 32.98 -16.67
CA PHE A 42 24.53 32.37 -15.37
C PHE A 42 23.51 33.26 -14.66
N GLU A 43 22.24 32.89 -14.76
CA GLU A 43 21.15 33.64 -14.17
C GLU A 43 20.73 33.00 -12.84
N VAL A 44 20.33 33.85 -11.89
CA VAL A 44 19.71 33.40 -10.63
C VAL A 44 18.29 33.93 -10.60
N TRP A 45 17.33 33.01 -10.62
CA TRP A 45 15.90 33.30 -10.61
C TRP A 45 15.34 33.03 -9.23
N LYS A 46 14.60 33.99 -8.67
CA LYS A 46 13.81 33.76 -7.46
C LYS A 46 12.49 33.10 -7.87
N TYR A 47 12.23 31.91 -7.35
CA TYR A 47 11.00 31.17 -7.55
C TYR A 47 10.16 31.20 -6.28
N SER A 48 8.86 31.46 -6.44
CA SER A 48 7.85 31.24 -5.41
C SER A 48 6.94 30.12 -5.88
N SER A 49 6.86 29.02 -5.14
CA SER A 49 5.79 28.03 -5.36
C SER A 49 4.45 28.60 -4.91
N SER A 50 3.37 27.86 -5.18
CA SER A 50 2.01 28.29 -4.81
C SER A 50 1.97 28.75 -3.35
N GLU A 51 1.43 29.95 -3.11
CA GLU A 51 1.43 30.57 -1.77
C GLU A 51 0.86 29.62 -0.70
N ARG A 52 -0.08 28.75 -1.08
CA ARG A 52 -0.80 27.82 -0.19
C ARG A 52 0.06 26.72 0.43
N LEU A 53 1.07 26.18 -0.27
CA LEU A 53 1.91 25.08 0.23
C LEU A 53 3.06 25.59 1.11
N ASP A 54 3.53 26.80 0.83
CA ASP A 54 4.68 27.42 1.50
C ASP A 54 4.27 28.37 2.64
N GLU A 55 3.00 28.82 2.71
CA GLU A 55 2.48 29.67 3.79
C GLU A 55 2.85 29.18 5.21
N PRO A 56 2.73 27.88 5.54
CA PRO A 56 3.07 27.38 6.88
C PRO A 56 4.56 27.37 7.18
N TYR A 57 5.41 27.37 6.14
CA TYR A 57 6.86 27.30 6.27
C TYR A 57 7.52 28.68 6.21
N GLY A 58 6.74 29.76 6.07
CA GLY A 58 7.27 31.11 5.97
C GLY A 58 7.88 31.41 4.61
N ASN A 59 8.14 32.70 4.37
CA ASN A 59 8.59 33.23 3.09
C ASN A 59 10.09 32.89 2.85
N HIS A 60 10.41 31.60 2.73
CA HIS A 60 11.76 31.14 2.40
C HIS A 60 11.99 31.33 0.90
N PRO A 61 12.88 32.25 0.49
CA PRO A 61 13.13 32.47 -0.93
C PRO A 61 13.83 31.24 -1.53
N LYS A 62 13.20 30.65 -2.54
CA LYS A 62 13.78 29.55 -3.33
C LYS A 62 14.45 30.14 -4.56
N TYR A 63 15.67 29.69 -4.85
CA TYR A 63 16.45 30.20 -5.98
C TYR A 63 16.77 29.08 -6.95
N LEU A 64 16.67 29.38 -8.24
CA LEU A 64 17.11 28.54 -9.35
C LEU A 64 18.33 29.22 -9.96
N SER A 65 19.38 28.47 -10.26
CA SER A 65 20.61 29.05 -10.82
C SER A 65 21.12 28.24 -11.99
N GLY A 66 21.65 28.92 -13.00
CA GLY A 66 22.31 28.31 -14.15
C GLY A 66 22.00 29.03 -15.45
N THR A 67 22.25 28.37 -16.58
CA THR A 67 21.80 28.88 -17.88
C THR A 67 20.28 28.90 -17.96
N ALA A 68 19.70 29.78 -18.79
CA ALA A 68 18.24 29.86 -18.95
C ALA A 68 17.58 28.50 -19.24
N GLN A 69 18.25 27.64 -20.04
CA GLN A 69 17.81 26.27 -20.31
C GLN A 69 17.81 25.40 -19.05
N PHE A 70 18.87 25.50 -18.23
CA PHE A 70 18.99 24.76 -16.97
C PHE A 70 18.00 25.25 -15.92
N VAL A 71 17.74 26.55 -15.86
CA VAL A 71 16.68 27.14 -15.02
C VAL A 71 15.30 26.62 -15.44
N ALA A 72 15.01 26.57 -16.75
CA ALA A 72 13.75 26.02 -17.25
C ALA A 72 13.54 24.54 -16.90
N VAL A 73 14.60 23.73 -16.99
CA VAL A 73 14.57 22.32 -16.57
C VAL A 73 14.34 22.19 -15.07
N GLN A 74 15.03 22.97 -14.24
CA GLN A 74 14.82 23.00 -12.79
C GLN A 74 13.38 23.41 -12.44
N ALA A 75 12.85 24.45 -13.08
CA ALA A 75 11.49 24.92 -12.87
C ALA A 75 10.45 23.84 -13.26
N SER A 76 10.65 23.16 -14.39
CA SER A 76 9.79 22.06 -14.84
C SER A 76 9.82 20.87 -13.87
N ALA A 77 10.99 20.49 -13.37
CA ALA A 77 11.12 19.41 -12.39
C ALA A 77 10.44 19.76 -11.06
N ILE A 78 10.61 20.98 -10.57
CA ILE A 78 9.95 21.47 -9.36
C ILE A 78 8.43 21.51 -9.54
N LYS A 79 7.94 21.99 -10.70
CA LYS A 79 6.52 21.96 -11.06
C LYS A 79 5.96 20.54 -11.06
N ALA A 80 6.62 19.60 -11.73
CA ALA A 80 6.17 18.21 -11.78
C ALA A 80 6.15 17.55 -10.39
N LEU A 81 7.18 17.78 -9.57
CA LEU A 81 7.21 17.33 -8.18
C LEU A 81 6.10 17.97 -7.35
N HIS A 82 5.85 19.26 -7.53
CA HIS A 82 4.78 19.98 -6.86
C HIS A 82 3.42 19.39 -7.23
N ASP A 83 3.17 19.10 -8.51
CA ASP A 83 1.91 18.53 -8.98
C ASP A 83 1.72 17.09 -8.45
N GLU A 84 2.76 16.26 -8.51
CA GLU A 84 2.75 14.89 -7.95
C GLU A 84 2.54 14.87 -6.43
N LEU A 85 3.23 15.74 -5.70
CA LEU A 85 3.05 15.89 -4.25
C LEU A 85 1.68 16.45 -3.93
N SER A 86 1.14 17.35 -4.75
CA SER A 86 -0.21 17.89 -4.56
C SER A 86 -1.27 16.82 -4.76
N LEU A 87 -1.11 15.93 -5.76
CA LEU A 87 -1.97 14.77 -5.99
C LEU A 87 -1.87 13.76 -4.84
N ARG A 88 -0.66 13.46 -4.34
CA ARG A 88 -0.45 12.48 -3.26
C ARG A 88 -0.87 12.98 -1.88
N LEU A 89 -0.60 14.25 -1.59
CA LEU A 89 -0.79 14.83 -0.25
C LEU A 89 -2.13 15.55 -0.11
N GLY A 90 -2.87 15.74 -1.21
CA GLY A 90 -4.24 16.24 -1.15
C GLY A 90 -4.40 17.73 -0.90
N TYR A 91 -3.35 18.53 -1.17
CA TYR A 91 -3.36 19.98 -0.93
C TYR A 91 -3.69 20.82 -2.18
N ALA A 92 -3.91 20.20 -3.35
CA ALA A 92 -4.21 20.93 -4.59
C ALA A 92 -5.63 21.50 -4.64
N VAL A 93 -6.60 20.85 -3.96
CA VAL A 93 -8.01 21.22 -4.00
C VAL A 93 -8.52 21.23 -2.56
N THR A 94 -9.02 22.37 -2.08
CA THR A 94 -9.67 22.43 -0.77
C THR A 94 -11.03 21.75 -0.83
N PHE A 95 -11.54 21.30 0.32
CA PHE A 95 -12.91 20.78 0.36
C PHE A 95 -13.92 21.79 -0.18
N GLU A 96 -13.77 23.08 0.13
CA GLU A 96 -14.66 24.15 -0.30
C GLU A 96 -14.70 24.30 -1.81
N GLU A 97 -13.52 24.35 -2.45
CA GLU A 97 -13.39 24.47 -3.91
C GLU A 97 -13.98 23.24 -4.62
N TRP A 98 -13.69 22.05 -4.09
CA TRP A 98 -14.28 20.82 -4.59
C TRP A 98 -15.80 20.80 -4.39
N PHE A 99 -16.29 21.21 -3.22
CA PHE A 99 -17.72 21.14 -2.88
C PHE A 99 -18.55 22.11 -3.69
N GLU A 100 -18.02 23.30 -4.01
CA GLU A 100 -18.70 24.26 -4.89
C GLU A 100 -18.96 23.64 -6.27
N GLU A 101 -17.95 22.99 -6.85
CA GLU A 101 -18.09 22.29 -8.13
C GLU A 101 -19.00 21.05 -7.99
N TRP A 102 -18.88 20.29 -6.90
CA TRP A 102 -19.74 19.14 -6.59
C TRP A 102 -21.22 19.53 -6.50
N GLN A 103 -21.54 20.60 -5.78
CA GLN A 103 -22.89 21.11 -5.61
C GLN A 103 -23.50 21.55 -6.95
N LEU A 104 -22.68 22.08 -7.85
CA LEU A 104 -23.11 22.62 -9.15
C LEU A 104 -23.07 21.57 -10.27
N GLY A 105 -22.52 20.37 -10.03
CA GLY A 105 -22.44 19.31 -11.02
C GLY A 105 -21.29 19.48 -12.01
N PHE A 106 -20.17 20.01 -11.52
CA PHE A 106 -18.91 20.26 -12.21
C PHE A 106 -19.06 21.07 -13.51
N LYS A 107 -18.97 22.41 -13.40
CA LYS A 107 -19.18 23.36 -14.51
C LYS A 107 -18.29 23.08 -15.72
N ASN A 108 -17.06 22.61 -15.45
CA ASN A 108 -16.02 22.41 -16.47
C ASN A 108 -15.96 20.98 -17.03
N LEU A 109 -16.83 20.07 -16.57
CA LEU A 109 -16.85 18.68 -17.03
C LEU A 109 -17.68 18.59 -18.32
N ILE A 110 -17.04 18.94 -19.43
CA ILE A 110 -17.66 19.01 -20.75
C ILE A 110 -18.03 17.59 -21.22
N ASN A 111 -19.33 17.29 -21.28
CA ASN A 111 -19.86 16.12 -21.99
C ASN A 111 -19.45 16.24 -23.48
N ARG A 112 -18.53 15.39 -23.96
CA ARG A 112 -18.12 15.35 -25.38
C ARG A 112 -19.04 14.39 -26.14
N SER A 113 -19.23 14.57 -27.44
CA SER A 113 -19.95 13.57 -28.25
C SER A 113 -19.27 12.19 -28.09
N GLY A 114 -19.97 11.22 -27.50
CA GLY A 114 -19.44 9.88 -27.19
C GLY A 114 -19.06 9.63 -25.72
N SER A 115 -19.23 10.60 -24.81
CA SER A 115 -19.11 10.33 -23.37
C SER A 115 -20.30 9.55 -22.84
N ASP A 116 -20.03 8.72 -21.82
CA ASP A 116 -20.99 7.83 -21.18
C ASP A 116 -22.29 8.56 -20.81
N ALA A 117 -23.44 7.96 -21.15
CA ALA A 117 -24.76 8.50 -20.88
C ALA A 117 -25.06 8.60 -19.36
N SER A 118 -24.24 7.96 -18.53
CA SER A 118 -24.31 8.01 -17.06
C SER A 118 -23.86 9.35 -16.44
N LEU A 119 -23.10 10.18 -17.18
CA LEU A 119 -22.57 11.44 -16.67
C LEU A 119 -23.64 12.54 -16.64
N LYS A 120 -24.25 12.72 -15.46
CA LYS A 120 -25.18 13.81 -15.16
C LYS A 120 -24.40 15.08 -14.83
N THR A 121 -24.54 16.13 -15.64
CA THR A 121 -23.99 17.48 -15.40
C THR A 121 -25.05 18.54 -15.72
N ASN A 122 -25.01 19.67 -15.03
CA ASN A 122 -25.92 20.79 -15.29
C ASN A 122 -25.47 21.70 -16.44
N TYR A 123 -24.31 21.44 -17.04
CA TYR A 123 -23.69 22.30 -18.05
C TYR A 123 -23.32 21.53 -19.33
N PRO A 124 -24.31 20.96 -20.06
CA PRO A 124 -24.03 20.26 -21.31
C PRO A 124 -23.58 21.23 -22.42
N ARG A 125 -22.64 20.79 -23.28
CA ARG A 125 -22.12 21.59 -24.41
C ARG A 125 -23.11 21.76 -25.55
N GLN A 126 -24.08 20.86 -25.66
CA GLN A 126 -25.17 20.90 -26.64
C GLN A 126 -26.50 20.86 -25.90
N ASP A 127 -27.49 21.56 -26.44
CA ASP A 127 -28.86 21.57 -25.95
C ASP A 127 -29.45 20.16 -26.10
N THR A 128 -29.30 19.36 -25.05
CA THR A 128 -29.84 18.00 -24.97
C THR A 128 -30.98 18.07 -23.98
N SER A 129 -32.17 18.41 -24.48
CA SER A 129 -33.43 18.43 -23.74
C SER A 129 -33.74 17.10 -23.02
N ASP A 130 -33.07 16.03 -23.44
CA ASP A 130 -33.39 14.66 -23.05
C ASP A 130 -32.44 14.10 -21.97
N ARG A 131 -31.54 14.92 -21.40
CA ARG A 131 -30.60 14.47 -20.35
C ARG A 131 -30.92 15.10 -19.00
N GLU A 132 -31.18 14.26 -18.00
CA GLU A 132 -31.31 14.71 -16.61
C GLU A 132 -29.98 15.28 -16.10
N GLY A 133 -29.99 16.56 -15.74
CA GLY A 133 -28.85 17.23 -15.11
C GLY A 133 -28.57 16.70 -13.70
N TRP A 134 -27.42 17.10 -13.15
CA TRP A 134 -27.06 16.82 -11.77
C TRP A 134 -27.91 17.65 -10.79
N ARG A 135 -28.98 17.07 -10.22
CA ARG A 135 -29.83 17.73 -9.20
C ARG A 135 -30.23 19.14 -9.65
N THR A 136 -30.98 19.18 -10.76
CA THR A 136 -31.39 20.41 -11.46
C THR A 136 -32.10 21.39 -10.53
N ASP A 137 -32.96 20.89 -9.63
CA ASP A 137 -33.62 21.66 -8.59
C ASP A 137 -32.61 22.14 -7.52
N PRO A 138 -32.42 23.47 -7.33
CA PRO A 138 -31.52 24.03 -6.33
C PRO A 138 -31.74 23.53 -4.90
N GLU A 139 -32.98 23.23 -4.50
CA GLU A 139 -33.30 22.81 -3.13
C GLU A 139 -32.87 21.35 -2.86
N SER A 140 -32.78 20.53 -3.91
CA SER A 140 -32.31 19.15 -3.88
C SER A 140 -30.78 19.00 -3.89
N ARG A 141 -30.04 20.11 -4.05
CA ARG A 141 -28.57 20.10 -4.16
C ARG A 141 -27.91 19.83 -2.82
N PRO A 142 -26.75 19.15 -2.81
CA PRO A 142 -26.11 18.78 -1.56
C PRO A 142 -25.64 20.02 -0.77
N GLN A 143 -25.65 19.90 0.55
CA GLN A 143 -25.18 20.91 1.48
C GLN A 143 -24.29 20.30 2.56
N TYR A 144 -23.53 21.12 3.27
CA TYR A 144 -22.78 20.67 4.43
C TYR A 144 -22.78 21.72 5.55
N LEU A 145 -22.63 21.24 6.78
CA LEU A 145 -22.44 22.04 7.99
C LEU A 145 -21.11 21.67 8.64
N VAL A 146 -20.29 22.66 8.98
CA VAL A 146 -19.02 22.44 9.67
C VAL A 146 -19.23 22.44 11.18
N TRP A 147 -18.82 21.37 11.85
CA TRP A 147 -18.87 21.29 13.30
C TRP A 147 -17.66 22.02 13.89
N ARG A 148 -17.90 23.05 14.71
CA ARG A 148 -16.81 23.80 15.38
C ARG A 148 -16.28 22.97 16.55
N LEU A 149 -15.06 22.43 16.39
CA LEU A 149 -14.35 21.75 17.48
C LEU A 149 -13.48 22.74 18.29
N PRO A 150 -13.55 22.75 19.64
CA PRO A 150 -12.86 23.74 20.46
C PRO A 150 -11.32 23.73 20.39
N LYS A 151 -10.70 22.62 19.94
CA LYS A 151 -9.24 22.39 19.94
C LYS A 151 -8.77 21.51 18.77
N ALA A 152 -9.38 21.63 17.59
CA ALA A 152 -8.98 20.79 16.46
C ALA A 152 -7.70 21.30 15.78
N ASN A 153 -6.85 20.36 15.38
CA ASN A 153 -5.78 20.59 14.41
C ASN A 153 -6.41 21.23 13.15
N ARG A 154 -5.88 22.36 12.67
CA ARG A 154 -6.39 23.06 11.47
C ARG A 154 -6.55 22.16 10.24
N LYS A 155 -5.83 21.02 10.19
CA LYS A 155 -5.85 20.05 9.08
C LYS A 155 -6.94 18.97 9.21
N PHE A 156 -7.68 18.93 10.30
CA PHE A 156 -8.74 17.95 10.56
C PHE A 156 -10.04 18.67 10.89
N ARG A 157 -11.12 18.29 10.21
CA ARG A 157 -12.45 18.83 10.47
C ARG A 157 -13.49 17.73 10.52
N VAL A 158 -14.61 18.07 11.14
CA VAL A 158 -15.82 17.27 11.15
C VAL A 158 -16.88 18.09 10.46
N ILE A 159 -17.55 17.49 9.48
CA ILE A 159 -18.67 18.10 8.77
C ILE A 159 -19.86 17.15 8.82
N GLU A 160 -21.04 17.72 8.66
CA GLU A 160 -22.27 16.98 8.42
C GLU A 160 -22.73 17.29 7.00
N TYR A 161 -22.83 16.24 6.18
CA TYR A 161 -23.18 16.31 4.77
C TYR A 161 -24.64 15.91 4.56
N PHE A 162 -25.35 16.70 3.76
CA PHE A 162 -26.77 16.53 3.42
C PHE A 162 -26.86 16.27 1.92
N PRO A 163 -26.98 15.01 1.45
CA PRO A 163 -27.03 14.68 0.03
C PRO A 163 -28.18 15.38 -0.70
N LEU A 164 -29.36 15.39 -0.12
CA LEU A 164 -30.57 15.99 -0.71
C LEU A 164 -30.81 17.43 -0.27
N GLY A 165 -29.83 18.06 0.38
CA GLY A 165 -29.93 19.46 0.77
C GLY A 165 -31.10 19.74 1.72
N LYS A 166 -31.92 20.73 1.35
CA LYS A 166 -33.04 21.20 2.18
C LYS A 166 -34.32 20.39 2.01
N SER A 167 -34.42 19.56 0.97
CA SER A 167 -35.62 18.74 0.75
C SER A 167 -35.75 17.62 1.80
N GLU A 168 -34.64 17.13 2.34
CA GLU A 168 -34.62 16.09 3.38
C GLU A 168 -33.55 16.38 4.45
N PRO A 169 -33.81 17.28 5.41
CA PRO A 169 -32.84 17.64 6.44
C PRO A 169 -32.54 16.51 7.44
N THR A 170 -33.37 15.46 7.47
CA THR A 170 -33.20 14.28 8.32
C THR A 170 -32.20 13.26 7.78
N ASN A 171 -31.88 13.34 6.48
CA ASN A 171 -30.93 12.44 5.83
C ASN A 171 -29.57 13.12 5.78
N SER A 172 -28.78 12.98 6.85
CA SER A 172 -27.44 13.53 6.97
C SER A 172 -26.42 12.45 7.32
N ILE A 173 -25.17 12.66 6.90
CA ILE A 173 -24.04 11.82 7.30
C ILE A 173 -22.95 12.68 7.91
N VAL A 174 -22.27 12.16 8.93
CA VAL A 174 -21.15 12.85 9.55
C VAL A 174 -19.85 12.35 8.93
N CYS A 175 -19.09 13.26 8.32
CA CYS A 175 -17.78 12.99 7.75
C CYS A 175 -16.69 13.63 8.61
N SER A 176 -15.55 12.95 8.76
CA SER A 176 -14.42 13.49 9.52
C SER A 176 -13.08 13.10 8.91
N GLY A 177 -12.09 13.98 9.02
CA GLY A 177 -10.75 13.74 8.49
C GLY A 177 -10.09 14.99 7.92
N SER A 178 -9.07 14.77 7.08
CA SER A 178 -8.56 15.78 6.16
C SER A 178 -9.55 16.01 5.00
N ASP A 179 -9.37 17.09 4.25
CA ASP A 179 -10.22 17.45 3.11
C ASP A 179 -10.38 16.30 2.11
N VAL A 180 -9.28 15.64 1.71
CA VAL A 180 -9.34 14.48 0.81
C VAL A 180 -10.08 13.29 1.42
N GLN A 181 -9.94 13.05 2.72
CA GLN A 181 -10.66 11.97 3.38
C GLN A 181 -12.16 12.23 3.40
N ILE A 182 -12.56 13.49 3.59
CA ILE A 182 -13.96 13.90 3.59
C ILE A 182 -14.54 13.84 2.18
N ILE A 183 -13.81 14.33 1.16
CA ILE A 183 -14.19 14.22 -0.25
C ILE A 183 -14.45 12.75 -0.62
N ASN A 184 -13.51 11.86 -0.29
CA ASN A 184 -13.66 10.44 -0.58
C ASN A 184 -14.85 9.80 0.17
N GLN A 185 -15.14 10.22 1.40
CA GLN A 185 -16.33 9.75 2.13
C GLN A 185 -17.63 10.14 1.43
N ILE A 186 -17.76 11.38 0.94
CA ILE A 186 -18.94 11.85 0.20
C ILE A 186 -19.08 11.10 -1.13
N ILE A 187 -18.00 11.01 -1.90
CA ILE A 187 -17.92 10.25 -3.16
C ILE A 187 -18.40 8.81 -2.97
N ASN A 188 -17.87 8.14 -1.95
CA ASN A 188 -18.23 6.75 -1.66
C ASN A 188 -19.68 6.61 -1.22
N TYR A 189 -20.23 7.59 -0.48
CA TYR A 189 -21.64 7.56 -0.09
C TYR A 189 -22.55 7.73 -1.31
N GLU A 190 -22.31 8.76 -2.14
CA GLU A 190 -23.18 9.10 -3.27
C GLU A 190 -23.13 8.08 -4.41
N TRP A 191 -21.96 7.49 -4.69
CA TRP A 191 -21.82 6.46 -5.72
C TRP A 191 -21.93 5.03 -5.18
N GLY A 192 -21.62 4.79 -3.92
CA GLY A 192 -21.74 3.46 -3.30
C GLY A 192 -23.18 3.09 -2.92
N SER A 193 -24.06 4.05 -2.68
CA SER A 193 -25.46 3.79 -2.30
C SER A 193 -26.41 3.52 -3.47
N ARG A 194 -26.03 3.84 -4.72
CA ARG A 194 -26.92 3.67 -5.89
C ARG A 194 -26.99 2.26 -6.46
N GLU A 195 -26.02 1.39 -6.14
CA GLU A 195 -26.05 -0.04 -6.52
C GLU A 195 -26.40 -0.96 -5.33
N ALA A 196 -26.71 -0.39 -4.17
CA ALA A 196 -26.85 -1.12 -2.91
C ALA A 196 -28.24 -1.75 -2.69
N GLU A 197 -29.23 -1.51 -3.56
CA GLU A 197 -30.55 -2.13 -3.40
C GLU A 197 -30.68 -3.54 -4.02
N GLU A 198 -29.74 -4.00 -4.86
CA GLU A 198 -29.84 -5.34 -5.48
C GLU A 198 -28.61 -6.24 -5.33
N ASN A 199 -27.50 -5.77 -4.76
CA ASN A 199 -26.31 -6.60 -4.58
C ASN A 199 -25.72 -6.52 -3.16
N GLU A 200 -26.12 -7.44 -2.29
CA GLU A 200 -25.44 -7.73 -1.01
C GLU A 200 -23.96 -8.16 -1.16
N ASN A 201 -23.45 -8.25 -2.40
CA ASN A 201 -22.08 -8.67 -2.72
C ASN A 201 -21.18 -7.54 -3.28
N PHE A 202 -21.62 -6.29 -3.28
CA PHE A 202 -20.76 -5.20 -3.74
C PHE A 202 -19.77 -4.79 -2.64
N PHE A 203 -18.48 -4.87 -2.97
CA PHE A 203 -17.35 -4.76 -2.04
C PHE A 203 -17.53 -3.63 -1.02
N PRO A 204 -17.74 -3.93 0.26
CA PRO A 204 -17.74 -2.87 1.24
C PRO A 204 -16.30 -2.37 1.34
N THR A 205 -16.07 -1.12 0.96
CA THR A 205 -14.92 -0.30 1.40
C THR A 205 -14.93 -0.05 2.91
N ASN A 206 -15.76 -0.79 3.66
CA ASN A 206 -15.41 -1.23 5.00
C ASN A 206 -14.08 -2.01 4.92
N ILE A 207 -12.97 -1.28 4.84
CA ILE A 207 -11.86 -1.53 5.74
C ILE A 207 -12.48 -1.42 7.13
N SER A 208 -13.16 -2.50 7.55
CA SER A 208 -13.59 -2.70 8.91
C SER A 208 -12.38 -2.30 9.73
N ASN A 209 -12.57 -1.34 10.65
CA ASN A 209 -11.50 -0.83 11.48
C ASN A 209 -11.02 -1.99 12.37
N ARG A 210 -10.17 -2.85 11.81
CA ARG A 210 -9.65 -4.07 12.43
C ARG A 210 -8.51 -3.74 13.40
N HIS A 211 -8.29 -2.46 13.69
CA HIS A 211 -7.33 -2.02 14.67
C HIS A 211 -7.83 -2.37 16.07
N GLY A 212 -6.93 -2.85 16.92
CA GLY A 212 -7.26 -3.21 18.31
C GLY A 212 -7.82 -4.62 18.52
N TYR A 213 -8.26 -5.32 17.46
CA TYR A 213 -8.70 -6.70 17.61
C TYR A 213 -7.53 -7.66 17.90
N PRO A 214 -7.73 -8.69 18.74
CA PRO A 214 -6.76 -9.74 18.96
C PRO A 214 -6.45 -10.52 17.67
N ILE A 215 -5.17 -10.87 17.51
CA ILE A 215 -4.68 -11.64 16.36
C ILE A 215 -4.14 -12.97 16.87
N ILE A 216 -4.68 -14.08 16.39
CA ILE A 216 -4.10 -15.41 16.62
C ILE A 216 -3.14 -15.71 15.47
N ARG A 217 -1.93 -16.14 15.80
CA ARG A 217 -0.91 -16.58 14.85
C ARG A 217 -0.56 -18.05 15.12
N LEU A 218 -0.76 -18.87 14.11
CA LEU A 218 -0.38 -20.27 14.10
C LEU A 218 0.99 -20.41 13.44
N HIS A 219 1.93 -21.10 14.10
CA HIS A 219 3.29 -21.27 13.63
C HIS A 219 3.57 -22.70 13.21
N PHE A 220 4.18 -22.83 12.02
CA PHE A 220 4.60 -24.09 11.44
C PHE A 220 6.09 -24.05 11.18
N LYS A 221 6.78 -25.14 11.48
CA LYS A 221 8.21 -25.25 11.23
C LYS A 221 8.53 -26.64 10.69
N GLU A 222 9.40 -26.67 9.70
CA GLU A 222 10.00 -27.89 9.22
C GLU A 222 10.87 -28.56 10.29
N ASN A 223 11.01 -29.88 10.20
CA ASN A 223 11.95 -30.62 11.03
C ASN A 223 13.39 -30.15 10.77
N PRO A 224 14.13 -29.66 11.79
CA PRO A 224 15.50 -29.19 11.62
C PRO A 224 16.47 -30.23 11.06
N SER A 225 16.27 -31.51 11.38
CA SER A 225 17.13 -32.60 10.88
C SER A 225 16.98 -32.76 9.36
N VAL A 226 15.75 -32.66 8.84
CA VAL A 226 15.47 -32.76 7.40
C VAL A 226 16.09 -31.58 6.65
N ALA A 227 15.91 -30.37 7.18
CA ALA A 227 16.50 -29.15 6.59
C ALA A 227 18.04 -29.20 6.58
N ARG A 228 18.65 -29.74 7.65
CA ARG A 228 20.11 -29.90 7.75
C ARG A 228 20.64 -30.89 6.71
N ILE A 229 19.98 -32.02 6.49
CA ILE A 229 20.36 -33.00 5.45
C ILE A 229 20.30 -32.33 4.06
N ALA A 230 19.34 -31.44 3.82
CA ALA A 230 19.24 -30.65 2.60
C ALA A 230 20.22 -29.44 2.55
N GLY A 231 21.08 -29.27 3.56
CA GLY A 231 22.05 -28.18 3.64
C GLY A 231 21.41 -26.80 3.61
N ARG A 232 20.30 -26.59 4.32
CA ARG A 232 19.59 -25.31 4.40
C ARG A 232 18.96 -25.08 5.77
N ASN A 233 18.52 -23.84 6.00
CA ASN A 233 17.78 -23.50 7.21
C ASN A 233 16.35 -24.08 7.19
N PRO A 234 15.78 -24.45 8.35
CA PRO A 234 14.42 -24.97 8.42
C PRO A 234 13.41 -23.93 7.97
N VAL A 235 12.52 -24.33 7.07
CA VAL A 235 11.50 -23.43 6.55
C VAL A 235 10.40 -23.22 7.58
N VAL A 236 9.94 -21.98 7.66
CA VAL A 236 8.85 -21.56 8.54
C VAL A 236 7.61 -21.27 7.69
N GLY A 237 6.45 -21.59 8.25
CA GLY A 237 5.15 -21.19 7.78
C GLY A 237 4.37 -20.55 8.91
N TRP A 238 3.47 -19.63 8.58
CA TRP A 238 2.62 -19.02 9.58
C TRP A 238 1.28 -18.66 8.96
N MET A 239 0.25 -18.61 9.80
CA MET A 239 -1.10 -18.22 9.42
C MET A 239 -1.67 -17.34 10.52
N THR A 240 -2.40 -16.29 10.14
CA THR A 240 -3.00 -15.37 11.11
C THR A 240 -4.45 -15.12 10.82
N PHE A 241 -5.26 -15.06 11.86
CA PHE A 241 -6.63 -14.58 11.79
C PHE A 241 -6.94 -13.67 12.98
N ARG A 242 -7.92 -12.80 12.79
CA ARG A 242 -8.42 -11.90 13.82
C ARG A 242 -9.65 -12.46 14.49
N VAL A 243 -9.75 -12.23 15.78
CA VAL A 243 -10.95 -12.56 16.57
C VAL A 243 -11.87 -11.34 16.55
N MET A 244 -12.82 -11.33 15.60
CA MET A 244 -13.69 -10.16 15.34
C MET A 244 -14.90 -10.05 16.29
N GLN A 245 -15.23 -11.11 17.03
CA GLN A 245 -16.49 -11.23 17.80
C GLN A 245 -16.31 -11.22 19.33
N GLU A 246 -15.08 -11.12 19.85
CA GLU A 246 -14.86 -11.13 21.30
C GLU A 246 -15.04 -9.74 21.91
N PRO A 247 -15.53 -9.66 23.17
CA PRO A 247 -15.69 -8.39 23.85
C PRO A 247 -14.38 -7.61 23.87
N LYS A 248 -14.46 -6.28 24.02
CA LYS A 248 -13.29 -5.39 24.19
C LYS A 248 -12.38 -5.82 25.36
N GLU A 249 -12.87 -6.71 26.22
CA GLU A 249 -12.22 -7.25 27.41
C GLU A 249 -12.02 -8.77 27.22
N LEU A 250 -10.77 -9.18 26.94
CA LEU A 250 -10.41 -10.58 26.72
C LEU A 250 -10.09 -11.25 28.06
N THR A 251 -10.79 -12.32 28.43
CA THR A 251 -10.61 -12.99 29.72
C THR A 251 -9.68 -14.21 29.62
N VAL A 252 -9.23 -14.73 30.77
CA VAL A 252 -8.45 -15.99 30.83
C VAL A 252 -9.28 -17.18 30.32
N SER A 253 -10.59 -17.19 30.57
CA SER A 253 -11.50 -18.21 30.06
C SER A 253 -11.56 -18.20 28.53
N ASP A 254 -11.52 -17.02 27.90
CA ASP A 254 -11.46 -16.90 26.44
C ASP A 254 -10.14 -17.46 25.89
N LEU A 255 -9.02 -17.19 26.56
CA LEU A 255 -7.71 -17.76 26.20
C LEU A 255 -7.71 -19.29 26.27
N ARG A 256 -8.32 -19.88 27.31
CA ARG A 256 -8.48 -21.34 27.45
C ARG A 256 -9.35 -21.90 26.34
N ARG A 257 -10.47 -21.25 26.03
CA ARG A 257 -11.34 -21.64 24.91
C ARG A 257 -10.59 -21.66 23.58
N TRP A 258 -9.76 -20.65 23.30
CA TRP A 258 -8.95 -20.65 22.08
C TRP A 258 -7.86 -21.72 22.11
N GLN A 259 -7.23 -21.95 23.25
CA GLN A 259 -6.26 -23.03 23.43
C GLN A 259 -6.89 -24.38 23.05
N ASP A 260 -8.03 -24.73 23.65
CA ASP A 260 -8.70 -26.02 23.44
C ASP A 260 -9.05 -26.23 21.96
N LYS A 261 -9.64 -25.22 21.31
CA LYS A 261 -10.00 -25.30 19.89
C LYS A 261 -8.78 -25.40 18.96
N ILE A 262 -7.68 -24.72 19.29
CA ILE A 262 -6.44 -24.82 18.51
C ILE A 262 -5.84 -26.22 18.68
N GLU A 263 -5.82 -26.77 19.90
CA GLU A 263 -5.33 -28.12 20.16
C GLU A 263 -6.17 -29.17 19.43
N GLU A 264 -7.50 -29.05 19.48
CA GLU A 264 -8.43 -29.92 18.78
C GLU A 264 -8.13 -30.01 17.27
N HIS A 265 -7.95 -28.87 16.59
CA HIS A 265 -7.82 -28.85 15.13
C HIS A 265 -6.39 -28.99 14.61
N PHE A 266 -5.40 -28.46 15.34
CA PHE A 266 -3.99 -28.38 14.90
C PHE A 266 -3.05 -29.33 15.66
N LYS A 267 -3.51 -29.94 16.75
CA LYS A 267 -2.77 -30.95 17.51
C LYS A 267 -3.70 -32.10 17.98
N PRO A 268 -4.55 -32.67 17.11
CA PRO A 268 -5.52 -33.71 17.51
C PRO A 268 -4.81 -34.89 18.16
N SER A 269 -5.31 -35.31 19.33
CA SER A 269 -4.73 -36.41 20.13
C SER A 269 -3.23 -36.23 20.41
N GLY A 270 -2.76 -34.98 20.54
CA GLY A 270 -1.36 -34.66 20.81
C GLY A 270 -0.45 -34.62 19.57
N ASN A 271 -0.96 -34.95 18.39
CA ASN A 271 -0.18 -35.02 17.15
C ASN A 271 -0.32 -33.74 16.31
N PRO A 272 0.75 -32.93 16.14
CA PRO A 272 0.69 -31.72 15.34
C PRO A 272 0.41 -32.01 13.87
N ILE A 273 -0.52 -31.27 13.27
CA ILE A 273 -0.80 -31.41 11.85
C ILE A 273 0.41 -31.01 10.99
N SER A 274 0.46 -31.58 9.79
CA SER A 274 1.49 -31.28 8.79
C SER A 274 0.89 -30.55 7.60
N TRP A 275 1.67 -29.68 6.98
CA TRP A 275 1.34 -28.91 5.80
C TRP A 275 2.52 -29.01 4.82
N LYS A 276 2.28 -29.50 3.62
CA LYS A 276 3.26 -29.50 2.52
C LYS A 276 3.21 -28.14 1.83
N LYS A 277 4.24 -27.34 2.07
CA LYS A 277 4.44 -26.09 1.34
C LYS A 277 4.83 -26.42 -0.09
N GLY A 278 4.10 -25.83 -1.03
CA GLY A 278 4.39 -25.89 -2.45
C GLY A 278 4.79 -24.53 -3.04
N LYS A 279 4.71 -24.42 -4.37
CA LYS A 279 5.13 -23.21 -5.10
C LYS A 279 3.99 -22.23 -5.44
N LYS A 280 2.73 -22.70 -5.40
CA LYS A 280 1.53 -21.90 -5.72
C LYS A 280 0.95 -21.22 -4.48
N TYR A 281 0.39 -20.03 -4.65
CA TYR A 281 -0.31 -19.32 -3.57
C TYR A 281 -1.82 -19.55 -3.64
N TYR A 282 -2.36 -19.97 -2.51
CA TYR A 282 -3.79 -19.99 -2.23
C TYR A 282 -4.08 -18.92 -1.20
N THR A 283 -4.85 -17.91 -1.60
CA THR A 283 -5.23 -16.78 -0.76
C THR A 283 -6.69 -16.94 -0.35
N TYR A 284 -6.97 -16.88 0.94
CA TYR A 284 -8.33 -16.85 1.46
C TYR A 284 -8.61 -15.51 2.14
N ALA A 285 -9.49 -14.71 1.57
CA ALA A 285 -9.76 -13.35 2.02
C ALA A 285 -11.23 -13.18 2.41
N ASP A 286 -11.50 -13.21 3.71
CA ASP A 286 -12.78 -12.86 4.31
C ASP A 286 -12.54 -11.80 5.39
N TRP A 287 -12.59 -10.55 4.95
CA TRP A 287 -12.28 -9.39 5.77
C TRP A 287 -13.28 -9.20 6.91
N LYS A 288 -14.56 -9.54 6.68
CA LYS A 288 -15.65 -9.39 7.65
C LYS A 288 -15.40 -10.27 8.87
N ASN A 289 -14.94 -11.50 8.65
CA ASN A 289 -14.66 -12.46 9.72
C ASN A 289 -13.21 -12.45 10.21
N GLY A 290 -12.36 -11.56 9.67
CA GLY A 290 -11.00 -11.34 10.13
C GLY A 290 -9.94 -12.26 9.50
N TYR A 291 -10.24 -12.86 8.36
CA TYR A 291 -9.37 -13.80 7.66
C TYR A 291 -8.65 -13.16 6.47
N GLN A 292 -7.34 -13.37 6.42
CA GLN A 292 -6.49 -13.01 5.29
C GLN A 292 -5.33 -14.00 5.24
N PHE A 293 -5.60 -15.20 4.75
CA PHE A 293 -4.62 -16.26 4.65
C PHE A 293 -3.88 -16.19 3.31
N GLN A 294 -2.57 -16.42 3.35
CA GLN A 294 -1.74 -16.64 2.17
C GLN A 294 -0.95 -17.92 2.38
N ILE A 295 -1.33 -18.98 1.67
CA ILE A 295 -0.84 -20.33 1.89
C ILE A 295 -0.13 -20.81 0.64
N LEU A 296 1.13 -21.20 0.80
CA LEU A 296 1.88 -21.90 -0.22
C LEU A 296 1.54 -23.39 -0.22
N SER A 297 1.02 -23.93 -1.32
CA SER A 297 0.69 -25.36 -1.46
C SER A 297 0.88 -25.79 -2.92
N ASP A 298 1.10 -27.08 -3.17
CA ASP A 298 1.15 -27.61 -4.54
C ASP A 298 -0.27 -27.93 -5.07
N GLN A 299 -1.17 -28.31 -4.15
CA GLN A 299 -2.56 -28.68 -4.44
C GLN A 299 -3.55 -27.79 -3.68
N GLU A 300 -4.67 -27.48 -4.34
CA GLU A 300 -5.77 -26.71 -3.75
C GLU A 300 -6.42 -27.44 -2.59
N SER A 301 -6.60 -28.76 -2.71
CA SER A 301 -7.20 -29.61 -1.67
C SER A 301 -6.47 -29.51 -0.33
N GLU A 302 -5.14 -29.49 -0.36
CA GLU A 302 -4.31 -29.36 0.83
C GLU A 302 -4.39 -27.96 1.45
N ALA A 303 -4.35 -26.92 0.62
CA ALA A 303 -4.54 -25.54 1.09
C ALA A 303 -5.93 -25.37 1.72
N ARG A 304 -6.96 -25.88 1.04
CA ARG A 304 -8.35 -25.86 1.50
C ARG A 304 -8.50 -26.58 2.84
N SER A 305 -7.94 -27.77 3.00
CA SER A 305 -8.01 -28.51 4.27
C SER A 305 -7.37 -27.73 5.43
N LEU A 306 -6.26 -27.03 5.17
CA LEU A 306 -5.61 -26.19 6.18
C LEU A 306 -6.46 -24.97 6.54
N ILE A 307 -7.09 -24.33 5.54
CA ILE A 307 -8.01 -23.19 5.74
C ILE A 307 -9.24 -23.64 6.53
N GLU A 308 -9.88 -24.75 6.15
CA GLU A 308 -11.04 -25.30 6.82
C GLU A 308 -10.76 -25.52 8.31
N LYS A 309 -9.63 -26.15 8.66
CA LYS A 309 -9.19 -26.29 10.06
C LYS A 309 -9.01 -24.95 10.78
N ALA A 310 -8.51 -23.94 10.10
CA ALA A 310 -8.32 -22.61 10.66
C ALA A 310 -9.66 -21.92 10.95
N LEU A 311 -10.61 -22.02 10.01
CA LEU A 311 -11.96 -21.48 10.15
C LEU A 311 -12.74 -22.19 11.26
N SER A 312 -12.57 -23.52 11.38
CA SER A 312 -13.20 -24.31 12.44
C SER A 312 -12.83 -23.86 13.85
N ILE A 313 -11.64 -23.26 14.07
CA ILE A 313 -11.29 -22.65 15.36
C ILE A 313 -12.35 -21.62 15.79
N LYS A 314 -12.87 -20.80 14.87
CA LYS A 314 -13.95 -19.85 15.18
C LYS A 314 -15.35 -20.43 14.98
N GLY A 315 -15.46 -21.66 14.47
CA GLY A 315 -16.73 -22.27 14.07
C GLY A 315 -17.25 -21.76 12.72
N ASP A 316 -16.41 -21.08 11.93
CA ASP A 316 -16.79 -20.56 10.62
C ASP A 316 -16.71 -21.67 9.55
N VAL A 317 -17.57 -21.57 8.52
CA VAL A 317 -17.63 -22.52 7.41
C VAL A 317 -16.82 -21.99 6.21
N PHE A 318 -16.10 -22.88 5.53
CA PHE A 318 -15.37 -22.53 4.33
C PHE A 318 -16.32 -22.08 3.19
N LYS A 319 -16.07 -20.87 2.69
CA LYS A 319 -16.76 -20.33 1.52
C LYS A 319 -15.83 -20.25 0.32
N ARG A 320 -16.20 -20.90 -0.77
CA ARG A 320 -15.36 -20.98 -1.97
C ARG A 320 -15.11 -19.63 -2.64
N GLU A 321 -16.08 -18.71 -2.55
CA GLU A 321 -16.01 -17.35 -3.11
C GLU A 321 -14.84 -16.50 -2.57
N HIS A 322 -14.33 -16.83 -1.39
CA HIS A 322 -13.21 -16.12 -0.76
C HIS A 322 -11.84 -16.75 -1.07
N LEU A 323 -11.79 -17.87 -1.81
CA LEU A 323 -10.56 -18.56 -2.17
C LEU A 323 -10.08 -18.13 -3.57
N TYR A 324 -8.85 -17.63 -3.62
CA TYR A 324 -8.17 -17.21 -4.83
C TYR A 324 -6.88 -18.00 -5.00
N ASN A 325 -6.55 -18.37 -6.24
CA ASN A 325 -5.27 -18.99 -6.59
C ASN A 325 -4.44 -17.97 -7.38
N SER A 326 -3.17 -17.83 -7.02
CA SER A 326 -2.21 -17.01 -7.74
C SER A 326 -0.86 -17.72 -7.79
N GLY A 327 -0.13 -17.56 -8.90
CA GLY A 327 1.16 -18.21 -9.07
C GLY A 327 1.76 -17.93 -10.44
N ALA A 328 3.04 -18.29 -10.59
CA ALA A 328 3.67 -18.30 -11.90
C ALA A 328 3.02 -19.38 -12.79
N VAL A 329 2.96 -19.14 -14.10
CA VAL A 329 2.44 -20.10 -15.08
C VAL A 329 3.30 -21.37 -15.11
N HIS A 330 4.62 -21.21 -14.95
CA HIS A 330 5.61 -22.29 -14.86
C HIS A 330 6.37 -22.22 -13.52
N PRO A 331 5.77 -22.68 -12.40
CA PRO A 331 6.37 -22.55 -11.07
C PRO A 331 7.70 -23.28 -10.91
N ASP A 332 7.89 -24.41 -11.59
CA ASP A 332 9.10 -25.22 -11.47
C ASP A 332 10.31 -24.59 -12.17
N GLU A 333 10.09 -23.81 -13.22
CA GLU A 333 11.13 -23.02 -13.89
C GLU A 333 11.42 -21.73 -13.14
N THR A 334 10.38 -21.07 -12.61
CA THR A 334 10.54 -19.81 -11.86
C THR A 334 11.17 -20.03 -10.49
N TYR A 335 10.91 -21.19 -9.88
CA TYR A 335 11.40 -21.58 -8.57
C TYR A 335 11.99 -22.99 -8.65
N PRO A 336 13.20 -23.15 -9.22
CA PRO A 336 13.81 -24.47 -9.37
C PRO A 336 14.13 -25.10 -8.01
N ASP A 337 14.03 -26.43 -7.93
CA ASP A 337 14.37 -27.19 -6.72
C ASP A 337 15.90 -27.43 -6.61
N SER A 338 16.65 -27.14 -7.68
CA SER A 338 18.11 -27.17 -7.70
C SER A 338 18.72 -25.87 -7.18
N LYS A 339 19.82 -25.98 -6.42
CA LYS A 339 20.58 -24.81 -5.98
C LYS A 339 21.38 -24.26 -7.15
N GLU A 340 21.24 -22.96 -7.41
CA GLU A 340 22.16 -22.22 -8.24
C GLU A 340 23.37 -21.79 -7.41
N TYR A 341 24.51 -21.60 -8.07
CA TYR A 341 25.75 -21.19 -7.43
C TYR A 341 26.22 -19.90 -8.07
N THR A 342 26.50 -18.91 -7.23
CA THR A 342 26.95 -17.60 -7.68
C THR A 342 28.33 -17.33 -7.10
N GLU A 343 29.23 -16.86 -7.96
CA GLU A 343 30.57 -16.47 -7.54
C GLU A 343 30.53 -15.03 -7.01
N ILE A 344 30.85 -14.88 -5.72
CA ILE A 344 30.92 -13.59 -5.05
C ILE A 344 32.34 -13.47 -4.51
N LEU A 345 33.11 -12.49 -4.99
CA LEU A 345 34.49 -12.24 -4.57
C LEU A 345 35.41 -13.48 -4.70
N GLY A 346 35.26 -14.27 -5.77
CA GLY A 346 36.06 -15.49 -5.98
C GLY A 346 35.60 -16.70 -5.15
N GLN A 347 34.53 -16.55 -4.35
CA GLN A 347 33.94 -17.64 -3.58
C GLN A 347 32.64 -18.09 -4.22
N VAL A 348 32.58 -19.36 -4.61
CA VAL A 348 31.37 -19.99 -5.12
C VAL A 348 30.43 -20.26 -3.95
N THR A 349 29.32 -19.53 -3.88
CA THR A 349 28.33 -19.63 -2.80
C THR A 349 27.00 -20.16 -3.35
N PRO A 350 26.37 -21.17 -2.71
CA PRO A 350 25.05 -21.63 -3.13
C PRO A 350 23.99 -20.58 -2.78
N GLU A 351 23.12 -20.28 -3.75
CA GLU A 351 22.00 -19.39 -3.53
C GLU A 351 20.90 -20.07 -2.69
N PRO A 352 20.16 -19.29 -1.88
CA PRO A 352 19.04 -19.82 -1.12
C PRO A 352 17.91 -20.24 -2.05
N LEU A 353 17.41 -21.46 -1.89
CA LEU A 353 16.24 -21.94 -2.62
C LEU A 353 15.01 -21.11 -2.30
N MET A 354 14.37 -20.57 -3.33
CA MET A 354 13.11 -19.86 -3.23
C MET A 354 11.94 -20.84 -3.24
N ARG A 355 11.06 -20.76 -2.24
CA ARG A 355 9.85 -21.62 -2.09
C ARG A 355 10.13 -23.13 -2.24
N PRO A 356 11.07 -23.70 -1.47
CA PRO A 356 11.35 -25.12 -1.54
C PRO A 356 10.10 -25.93 -1.14
N ARG A 357 9.85 -27.04 -1.83
CA ARG A 357 8.79 -27.99 -1.47
C ARG A 357 9.16 -28.71 -0.19
N VAL A 358 8.45 -28.42 0.90
CA VAL A 358 8.80 -28.91 2.24
C VAL A 358 7.57 -29.17 3.09
N THR A 359 7.66 -30.18 3.95
CA THR A 359 6.61 -30.45 4.94
C THR A 359 6.91 -29.71 6.23
N VAL A 360 6.07 -28.74 6.58
CA VAL A 360 6.12 -28.03 7.87
C VAL A 360 5.10 -28.64 8.83
N LYS A 361 5.42 -28.67 10.13
CA LYS A 361 4.51 -29.16 11.18
C LYS A 361 4.11 -28.02 12.11
N PHE A 362 2.89 -28.06 12.62
CA PHE A 362 2.45 -27.12 13.65
C PHE A 362 3.37 -27.20 14.87
N LYS A 363 3.73 -26.05 15.45
CA LYS A 363 4.66 -25.98 16.58
C LYS A 363 4.12 -25.23 17.78
N TRP A 364 3.52 -24.07 17.58
CA TRP A 364 2.90 -23.29 18.65
C TRP A 364 1.89 -22.30 18.06
N ALA A 365 1.05 -21.75 18.94
CA ALA A 365 0.14 -20.66 18.62
C ALA A 365 0.33 -19.51 19.61
N ASP A 366 0.28 -18.28 19.11
CA ASP A 366 0.37 -17.07 19.91
C ASP A 366 -0.87 -16.21 19.67
N LEU A 367 -1.40 -15.59 20.73
CA LEU A 367 -2.33 -14.47 20.66
C LEU A 367 -1.54 -13.16 20.80
N PHE A 368 -1.76 -12.23 19.87
CA PHE A 368 -1.20 -10.90 19.88
C PHE A 368 -2.30 -9.87 20.11
N LEU A 369 -2.14 -9.04 21.15
CA LEU A 369 -3.00 -7.89 21.37
C LEU A 369 -2.34 -6.67 20.73
N SER A 370 -2.90 -6.22 19.61
CA SER A 370 -2.30 -5.15 18.79
C SER A 370 -2.20 -3.81 19.56
N THR A 371 -3.17 -3.51 20.43
CA THR A 371 -3.19 -2.28 21.24
C THR A 371 -2.09 -2.22 22.30
N TYR A 372 -1.76 -3.36 22.92
CA TYR A 372 -0.84 -3.42 24.07
C TYR A 372 0.55 -3.95 23.71
N ASN A 373 0.76 -4.33 22.44
CA ASN A 373 1.97 -5.01 21.96
C ASN A 373 2.40 -6.21 22.84
N LYS A 374 1.41 -6.87 23.46
CA LYS A 374 1.61 -8.06 24.31
C LYS A 374 1.30 -9.33 23.53
N LYS A 375 2.04 -10.39 23.84
CA LYS A 375 1.90 -11.71 23.22
C LYS A 375 1.70 -12.79 24.28
N TYR A 376 0.69 -13.62 24.10
CA TYR A 376 0.38 -14.76 24.94
C TYR A 376 0.55 -16.05 24.14
N THR A 377 1.42 -16.96 24.57
CA THR A 377 1.55 -18.27 23.90
C THR A 377 0.45 -19.21 24.43
N LEU A 378 -0.46 -19.59 23.54
CA LEU A 378 -1.65 -20.38 23.86
C LEU A 378 -1.36 -21.89 23.85
N VAL A 379 -0.70 -22.36 22.79
CA VAL A 379 -0.41 -23.78 22.56
C VAL A 379 1.06 -23.90 22.18
N THR A 380 1.74 -24.94 22.65
CA THR A 380 3.13 -25.20 22.28
C THR A 380 3.39 -26.71 22.17
N THR A 381 4.37 -27.06 21.35
CA THR A 381 4.97 -28.40 21.32
C THR A 381 6.20 -28.43 22.23
N PRO A 382 6.55 -29.59 22.81
CA PRO A 382 7.67 -29.70 23.72
C PRO A 382 8.96 -29.08 23.16
N GLY A 383 9.67 -28.30 23.97
CA GLY A 383 10.94 -27.66 23.61
C GLY A 383 10.85 -26.46 22.66
N CYS A 384 9.66 -25.98 22.29
CA CYS A 384 9.52 -24.84 21.37
C CYS A 384 9.40 -23.49 22.08
N ARG A 385 8.47 -23.36 23.05
CA ARG A 385 8.20 -22.14 23.82
C ARG A 385 7.56 -22.49 25.17
N LYS A 386 7.69 -21.58 26.14
CA LYS A 386 6.93 -21.62 27.39
C LYS A 386 5.49 -21.17 27.13
N LEU A 387 4.53 -21.90 27.68
CA LEU A 387 3.13 -21.49 27.71
C LEU A 387 2.98 -20.24 28.57
N TRP A 388 1.93 -19.44 28.31
CA TRP A 388 1.62 -18.33 29.19
C TRP A 388 1.24 -18.86 30.61
N PRO A 389 1.77 -18.29 31.71
CA PRO A 389 1.59 -18.84 33.06
C PRO A 389 0.14 -19.09 33.48
N GLY A 390 -0.80 -18.19 33.11
CA GLY A 390 -2.22 -18.36 33.43
C GLY A 390 -2.91 -19.56 32.75
N LEU A 391 -2.26 -20.17 31.74
CA LEU A 391 -2.68 -21.41 31.09
C LEU A 391 -1.85 -22.62 31.54
N ALA A 392 -0.73 -22.42 32.25
CA ALA A 392 0.16 -23.49 32.69
C ALA A 392 -0.33 -24.23 33.94
N GLY A 393 -1.45 -23.80 34.54
CA GLY A 393 -2.04 -24.42 35.73
C GLY A 393 -1.49 -23.90 37.06
N ASP A 394 -0.67 -22.84 37.05
CA ASP A 394 -0.23 -22.17 38.27
C ASP A 394 -1.35 -21.23 38.78
N ASN A 395 -1.84 -21.52 39.98
CA ASN A 395 -2.94 -20.86 40.71
C ASN A 395 -2.62 -19.43 41.17
N ASP A 396 -2.14 -18.54 40.29
CA ASP A 396 -2.04 -17.12 40.63
C ASP A 396 -3.09 -16.32 39.85
N GLY A 397 -4.23 -16.12 40.51
CA GLY A 397 -5.39 -15.37 40.05
C GLY A 397 -5.11 -13.89 39.85
N ASN A 398 -4.34 -13.55 38.83
CA ASN A 398 -4.25 -12.20 38.32
C ASN A 398 -5.09 -12.08 37.04
N VAL A 399 -6.16 -11.30 37.17
CA VAL A 399 -6.94 -10.75 36.07
C VAL A 399 -5.99 -9.92 35.18
N VAL A 400 -6.09 -10.10 33.85
CA VAL A 400 -5.27 -9.41 32.83
C VAL A 400 -5.81 -8.03 32.53
#